data_AF-A0A916CD50-F1
#
_entry.id   AF-A0A916CD50-F1
#
_cell.length_a   1.000
_cell.length_b   1.000
_cell.length_c   1.000
_cell.angle_alpha   90.00
_cell.angle_beta   90.00
_cell.angle_gamma   90.00
#
_symmetry.space_group_name_H-M   'P 1'
#
loop_
_entity.id
_entity.type
_entity.pdbx_description
1 polymer ?
#
loop_
_entity_poly.entity_id
_entity_poly.type
_entity_poly.pdbx_seq_one_letter_code
_entity_poly.pdbx_strand_id
1 'polypeptide(L)'
;MTISLASAFHPRGEIPRLKKFLSQLRDAYAQMCVSVPPTAHTDDIRVLEQLGIAVVVARDWSHGRHASLQLALESSATHIHYTDLDRLLRWVETRPDEWRATVARAQECDCLIVGRTARASATHPRALIETEAISNLVISHLLANCHCKPRSGEAIPGSDVEIASSQSFDSASLRSGSLLAMTTPISALIRARPRPIDFSAGSKGFSRRAAEFLIAHSPPGRALGMDAEWIVLLHRAGSAIDYVEVDGLDWESADQFAEQAADADAQRRAAEGYDADPKHWARRVAVAMEIVQAGLDAAQRTLKT
;
A
#
# COMPACT_ATOMS: atom_id res chain seq x y z
N MET A 1 5.15 18.93 7.28
CA MET A 1 4.98 18.13 6.06
C MET A 1 3.49 18.04 5.77
N THR A 2 3.11 17.92 4.50
CA THR A 2 1.71 17.77 4.08
C THR A 2 1.57 16.52 3.23
N ILE A 3 0.40 15.89 3.32
CA ILE A 3 0.08 14.65 2.62
C ILE A 3 -1.26 14.78 1.90
N SER A 4 -1.30 14.33 0.65
CA SER A 4 -2.53 14.21 -0.14
C SER A 4 -2.99 12.76 -0.18
N LEU A 5 -4.29 12.54 -0.30
CA LEU A 5 -4.86 11.23 -0.55
C LEU A 5 -4.93 10.99 -2.07
N ALA A 6 -4.45 9.84 -2.52
CA ALA A 6 -4.73 9.25 -3.82
C ALA A 6 -5.54 7.98 -3.62
N SER A 7 -6.62 7.78 -4.39
CA SER A 7 -7.49 6.65 -4.17
C SER A 7 -8.20 6.18 -5.44
N ALA A 8 -8.34 4.87 -5.59
CA ALA A 8 -9.32 4.29 -6.51
C ALA A 8 -10.66 4.10 -5.80
N PHE A 9 -11.76 4.45 -6.47
CA PHE A 9 -13.09 4.32 -5.91
C PHE A 9 -14.11 3.87 -6.95
N HIS A 10 -14.85 2.82 -6.61
CA HIS A 10 -16.06 2.44 -7.33
C HIS A 10 -17.22 2.49 -6.33
N PRO A 11 -18.00 3.58 -6.32
CA PRO A 11 -19.12 3.73 -5.39
C PRO A 11 -20.11 2.56 -5.52
N ARG A 12 -20.33 1.87 -4.41
CA ARG A 12 -21.29 0.79 -4.17
C ARG A 12 -22.04 1.09 -2.86
N GLY A 13 -22.49 2.33 -2.71
CA GLY A 13 -23.25 2.80 -1.56
C GLY A 13 -22.45 3.46 -0.45
N GLU A 14 -21.14 3.68 -0.60
CA GLU A 14 -20.28 4.25 0.44
C GLU A 14 -20.34 5.79 0.51
N ILE A 15 -20.99 6.49 -0.45
CA ILE A 15 -21.08 7.96 -0.48
C ILE A 15 -21.64 8.58 0.81
N PRO A 16 -22.72 8.05 1.44
CA PRO A 16 -23.19 8.54 2.74
C PRO A 16 -22.12 8.42 3.84
N ARG A 17 -21.38 7.30 3.89
CA ARG A 17 -20.25 7.12 4.83
C ARG A 17 -19.12 8.11 4.54
N LEU A 18 -18.81 8.35 3.27
CA LEU A 18 -17.84 9.38 2.89
C LEU A 18 -18.24 10.77 3.41
N LYS A 19 -19.51 11.16 3.26
CA LYS A 19 -20.01 12.44 3.80
C LYS A 19 -19.89 12.50 5.33
N LYS A 20 -20.22 11.42 6.03
CA LYS A 20 -20.11 11.30 7.50
C LYS A 20 -18.68 11.54 7.99
N PHE A 21 -17.68 11.03 7.28
CA PHE A 21 -16.26 11.11 7.68
C PHE A 21 -15.46 12.21 6.99
N LEU A 22 -16.09 13.04 6.16
CA LEU A 22 -15.42 14.04 5.33
C LEU A 22 -14.61 15.07 6.13
N SER A 23 -15.11 15.50 7.29
CA SER A 23 -14.38 16.44 8.16
C SER A 23 -13.07 15.84 8.64
N GLN A 24 -13.11 14.62 9.16
CA GLN A 24 -11.93 13.91 9.65
C GLN A 24 -10.90 13.69 8.53
N LEU A 25 -11.37 13.34 7.32
CA LEU A 25 -10.52 13.16 6.14
C LEU A 25 -9.84 14.48 5.73
N ARG A 26 -10.57 15.60 5.74
CA ARG A 26 -10.02 16.94 5.43
C ARG A 26 -9.01 17.42 6.47
N ASP A 27 -9.17 17.01 7.73
CA ASP A 27 -8.18 17.32 8.76
C ASP A 27 -6.86 16.58 8.55
N ALA A 28 -6.89 15.40 7.92
CA ALA A 28 -5.73 14.56 7.71
C ALA A 28 -5.03 14.80 6.36
N TYR A 29 -5.79 15.12 5.31
CA TYR A 29 -5.27 15.26 3.95
C TYR A 29 -5.43 16.68 3.42
N ALA A 30 -4.33 17.23 2.89
CA ALA A 30 -4.32 18.55 2.28
C ALA A 30 -5.20 18.60 1.01
N GLN A 31 -5.25 17.50 0.27
CA GLN A 31 -6.10 17.31 -0.90
C GLN A 31 -6.50 15.84 -1.01
N MET A 32 -7.71 15.58 -1.53
CA MET A 32 -8.17 14.23 -1.84
C MET A 32 -8.37 14.09 -3.35
N CYS A 33 -7.74 13.08 -3.93
CA CYS A 33 -7.75 12.78 -5.36
C CYS A 33 -8.28 11.37 -5.56
N VAL A 34 -9.38 11.24 -6.31
CA VAL A 34 -10.06 9.96 -6.51
C VAL A 34 -10.13 9.66 -8.00
N SER A 35 -9.66 8.47 -8.39
CA SER A 35 -9.98 7.92 -9.70
C SER A 35 -11.26 7.08 -9.61
N VAL A 36 -12.15 7.24 -10.59
CA VAL A 36 -13.35 6.40 -10.75
C VAL A 36 -13.29 5.61 -12.06
N PRO A 37 -13.94 4.45 -12.17
CA PRO A 37 -13.99 3.71 -13.43
C PRO A 37 -14.71 4.47 -14.54
N PRO A 38 -14.49 4.11 -15.82
CA PRO A 38 -15.23 4.69 -16.94
C PRO A 38 -16.74 4.41 -16.90
N THR A 39 -17.16 3.42 -16.11
CA THR A 39 -18.56 3.04 -15.89
C THR A 39 -19.20 3.75 -14.69
N ALA A 40 -18.49 4.64 -14.00
CA ALA A 40 -19.05 5.35 -12.85
C ALA A 40 -20.23 6.25 -13.26
N HIS A 41 -21.25 6.31 -12.41
CA HIS A 41 -22.42 7.14 -12.66
C HIS A 41 -22.06 8.63 -12.56
N THR A 42 -22.58 9.44 -13.49
CA THR A 42 -22.34 10.88 -13.52
C THR A 42 -22.85 11.60 -12.27
N ASP A 43 -23.87 11.05 -11.59
CA ASP A 43 -24.33 11.57 -10.30
C ASP A 43 -23.30 11.38 -9.18
N ASP A 44 -22.67 10.21 -9.10
CA ASP A 44 -21.62 9.92 -8.11
C ASP A 44 -20.41 10.85 -8.31
N ILE A 45 -20.00 11.05 -9.56
CA ILE A 45 -18.90 11.97 -9.91
C ILE A 45 -19.23 13.39 -9.46
N ARG A 46 -20.42 13.89 -9.80
CA ARG A 46 -20.87 15.23 -9.39
C ARG A 46 -20.91 15.39 -7.88
N VAL A 47 -21.35 14.36 -7.15
CA VAL A 47 -21.36 14.41 -5.68
C VAL A 47 -19.92 14.49 -5.15
N LEU A 48 -18.98 13.69 -5.65
CA LEU A 48 -17.58 13.75 -5.21
C LEU A 48 -16.96 15.14 -5.45
N GLU A 49 -17.19 15.73 -6.63
CA GLU A 49 -16.73 17.08 -6.96
C GLU A 49 -17.34 18.14 -6.03
N GLN A 50 -18.64 18.04 -5.72
CA GLN A 50 -19.31 18.92 -4.77
C GLN A 50 -18.76 18.79 -3.34
N LEU A 51 -18.22 17.63 -2.98
CA LEU A 51 -17.50 17.42 -1.73
C LEU A 51 -16.06 17.97 -1.77
N GLY A 52 -15.65 18.64 -2.85
CA GLY A 52 -14.31 19.20 -3.01
C GLY A 52 -13.23 18.15 -3.21
N ILE A 53 -13.60 16.97 -3.69
CA ILE A 53 -12.66 15.90 -4.05
C ILE A 53 -12.30 16.09 -5.52
N ALA A 54 -11.00 16.07 -5.84
CA ALA A 54 -10.54 16.09 -7.22
C ALA A 54 -10.80 14.71 -7.84
N VAL A 55 -11.56 14.65 -8.93
CA VAL A 55 -11.96 13.38 -9.56
C VAL A 55 -11.32 13.24 -10.94
N VAL A 56 -10.83 12.04 -11.24
CA VAL A 56 -10.42 11.64 -12.59
C VAL A 56 -11.18 10.39 -13.01
N VAL A 57 -11.80 10.43 -14.19
CA VAL A 57 -12.39 9.23 -14.79
C VAL A 57 -11.27 8.46 -15.49
N ALA A 58 -10.95 7.27 -14.99
CA ALA A 58 -9.89 6.45 -15.56
C ALA A 58 -10.29 5.93 -16.94
N ARG A 59 -9.31 5.83 -17.85
CA ARG A 59 -9.52 5.25 -19.19
C ARG A 59 -10.09 3.83 -19.12
N ASP A 60 -9.56 3.04 -18.19
CA ASP A 60 -10.07 1.73 -17.80
C ASP A 60 -9.75 1.47 -16.32
N TRP A 61 -10.28 0.36 -15.78
CA TRP A 61 -10.06 -0.03 -14.38
C TRP A 61 -8.57 -0.10 -13.99
N SER A 62 -7.74 -0.61 -14.90
CA SER A 62 -6.32 -0.83 -14.66
C SER A 62 -5.47 0.44 -14.64
N HIS A 63 -6.04 1.57 -15.08
CA HIS A 63 -5.40 2.88 -15.03
C HIS A 63 -5.74 3.68 -13.76
N GLY A 64 -6.77 3.28 -13.00
CA GLY A 64 -7.30 4.09 -11.89
C GLY A 64 -6.23 4.48 -10.86
N ARG A 65 -5.47 3.50 -10.37
CA ARG A 65 -4.45 3.74 -9.34
C ARG A 65 -3.39 4.75 -9.79
N HIS A 66 -2.84 4.57 -10.99
CA HIS A 66 -1.93 5.54 -11.61
C HIS A 66 -2.57 6.92 -11.78
N ALA A 67 -3.81 6.98 -12.29
CA ALA A 67 -4.51 8.23 -12.53
C ALA A 67 -4.71 9.02 -11.22
N SER A 68 -5.10 8.36 -10.14
CA SER A 68 -5.24 9.00 -8.83
C SER A 68 -3.90 9.48 -8.26
N LEU A 69 -2.82 8.72 -8.46
CA LEU A 69 -1.47 9.12 -8.03
C LEU A 69 -0.97 10.33 -8.83
N GLN A 70 -1.17 10.34 -10.15
CA GLN A 70 -0.81 11.45 -11.02
C GLN A 70 -1.61 12.72 -10.66
N LEU A 71 -2.92 12.60 -10.41
CA LEU A 71 -3.73 13.72 -9.96
C LEU A 71 -3.26 14.26 -8.59
N ALA A 72 -2.86 13.38 -7.67
CA ALA A 72 -2.32 13.80 -6.37
C ALA A 72 -0.97 14.53 -6.48
N LEU A 73 -0.16 14.22 -7.50
CA LEU A 73 1.09 14.95 -7.79
C LEU A 73 0.86 16.39 -8.27
N GLU A 74 -0.33 16.75 -8.74
CA GLU A 74 -0.67 18.13 -9.09
C GLU A 74 -0.84 19.03 -7.85
N SER A 75 -1.08 18.43 -6.68
CA SER A 75 -1.11 19.17 -5.41
C SER A 75 0.28 19.66 -5.00
N SER A 76 0.39 20.54 -4.00
CA SER A 76 1.68 20.96 -3.41
C SER A 76 2.14 20.06 -2.25
N ALA A 77 1.45 18.94 -1.99
CA ALA A 77 1.77 18.07 -0.85
C ALA A 77 3.14 17.41 -0.99
N THR A 78 3.85 17.26 0.12
CA THR A 78 5.18 16.63 0.15
C THR A 78 5.12 15.11 0.03
N HIS A 79 3.99 14.51 0.40
CA HIS A 79 3.76 13.07 0.42
C HIS A 79 2.38 12.75 -0.14
N ILE A 80 2.19 11.50 -0.54
CA ILE A 80 0.93 10.95 -1.00
C ILE A 80 0.64 9.67 -0.23
N HIS A 81 -0.54 9.57 0.36
CA HIS A 81 -1.08 8.31 0.86
C HIS A 81 -1.98 7.73 -0.23
N TYR A 82 -1.60 6.59 -0.78
CA TYR A 82 -2.48 5.79 -1.62
C TYR A 82 -3.26 4.80 -0.75
N THR A 83 -4.58 4.77 -0.87
CA THR A 83 -5.43 3.72 -0.29
C THR A 83 -6.78 3.64 -1.02
N ASP A 84 -7.33 2.44 -1.25
CA ASP A 84 -8.65 2.30 -1.89
C ASP A 84 -9.74 2.91 -0.97
N LEU A 85 -10.71 3.66 -1.54
CA LEU A 85 -11.52 4.57 -0.73
C LEU A 85 -12.48 3.83 0.22
N ASP A 86 -13.02 2.70 -0.21
CA ASP A 86 -13.87 1.84 0.62
C ASP A 86 -13.11 1.28 1.83
N ARG A 87 -11.85 0.86 1.64
CA ARG A 87 -10.94 0.47 2.72
C ARG A 87 -10.67 1.62 3.68
N LEU A 88 -10.35 2.81 3.14
CA LEU A 88 -10.11 3.99 3.97
C LEU A 88 -11.32 4.35 4.83
N LEU A 89 -12.52 4.33 4.27
CA LEU A 89 -13.74 4.66 5.02
C LEU A 89 -13.97 3.70 6.18
N ARG A 90 -13.75 2.40 5.97
CA ARG A 90 -13.79 1.41 7.05
C ARG A 90 -12.70 1.65 8.09
N TRP A 91 -11.49 1.98 7.67
CA TRP A 91 -10.38 2.24 8.57
C TRP A 91 -10.65 3.46 9.47
N VAL A 92 -11.10 4.57 8.87
CA VAL A 92 -11.48 5.79 9.60
C VAL A 92 -12.61 5.52 10.58
N GLU A 93 -13.60 4.72 10.18
CA GLU A 93 -14.76 4.40 11.02
C GLU A 93 -14.39 3.52 12.22
N THR A 94 -13.55 2.50 12.01
CA THR A 94 -13.30 1.46 13.02
C THR A 94 -12.07 1.71 13.87
N ARG A 95 -11.04 2.38 13.32
CA ARG A 95 -9.72 2.56 13.95
C ARG A 95 -9.10 3.92 13.58
N PRO A 96 -9.75 5.04 13.91
CA PRO A 96 -9.32 6.38 13.49
C PRO A 96 -7.91 6.75 13.99
N ASP A 97 -7.54 6.32 15.21
CA ASP A 97 -6.23 6.64 15.78
C ASP A 97 -5.09 5.89 15.07
N GLU A 98 -5.30 4.61 14.74
CA GLU A 98 -4.35 3.80 13.97
C GLU A 98 -4.16 4.36 12.55
N TRP A 99 -5.27 4.77 11.92
CA TRP A 99 -5.23 5.44 10.62
C TRP A 99 -4.41 6.74 10.69
N ARG A 100 -4.69 7.63 11.66
CA ARG A 100 -3.94 8.90 11.82
C ARG A 100 -2.46 8.66 12.09
N ALA A 101 -2.12 7.70 12.93
CA ALA A 101 -0.74 7.32 13.19
C ALA A 101 -0.05 6.84 11.91
N THR A 102 -0.75 6.08 11.07
CA THR A 102 -0.20 5.60 9.79
C THR A 102 -0.01 6.72 8.77
N VAL A 103 -0.93 7.68 8.70
CA VAL A 103 -0.77 8.88 7.86
C VAL A 103 0.41 9.74 8.31
N ALA A 104 0.68 9.84 9.62
CA ALA A 104 1.88 10.50 10.12
C ALA A 104 3.16 9.74 9.71
N ARG A 105 3.16 8.42 9.92
CA ARG A 105 4.27 7.52 9.56
C ARG A 105 4.61 7.57 8.07
N ALA A 106 3.60 7.69 7.21
CA ALA A 106 3.77 7.75 5.76
C ALA A 106 4.57 8.98 5.28
N GLN A 107 4.79 9.97 6.15
CA GLN A 107 5.56 11.18 5.87
C GLN A 107 7.04 11.07 6.33
N GLU A 108 7.44 9.93 6.89
CA GLU A 108 8.78 9.73 7.48
C GLU A 108 9.77 9.05 6.51
N CYS A 109 9.30 8.51 5.38
CA CYS A 109 10.10 7.72 4.44
C CYS A 109 9.71 7.96 2.98
N ASP A 110 10.53 7.46 2.03
CA ASP A 110 10.19 7.56 0.61
C ASP A 110 9.01 6.66 0.24
N CYS A 111 8.89 5.49 0.89
CA CYS A 111 7.77 4.60 0.71
C CYS A 111 7.42 3.88 2.02
N LEU A 112 6.17 3.98 2.45
CA LEU A 112 5.63 3.17 3.54
C LEU A 112 4.72 2.10 2.95
N ILE A 113 5.08 0.84 3.14
CA ILE A 113 4.18 -0.28 2.86
C ILE A 113 3.29 -0.46 4.08
N VAL A 114 1.98 -0.45 3.89
CA VAL A 114 1.01 -0.68 4.96
C VAL A 114 0.36 -2.03 4.71
N GLY A 115 0.76 -3.03 5.50
CA GLY A 115 0.22 -4.40 5.44
C GLY A 115 -0.86 -4.66 6.47
N ARG A 116 -1.54 -5.79 6.37
CA ARG A 116 -2.51 -6.25 7.37
C ARG A 116 -1.82 -7.01 8.49
N THR A 117 -2.28 -6.81 9.73
CA THR A 117 -1.98 -7.76 10.82
C THR A 117 -2.59 -9.13 10.50
N ALA A 118 -2.15 -10.17 11.23
CA ALA A 118 -2.78 -11.49 11.14
C ALA A 118 -4.29 -11.44 11.46
N ARG A 119 -4.71 -10.57 12.39
CA ARG A 119 -6.12 -10.37 12.76
C ARG A 119 -6.93 -9.75 11.63
N ALA A 120 -6.44 -8.67 11.01
CA ALA A 120 -7.12 -8.05 9.87
C ALA A 120 -7.14 -8.97 8.65
N SER A 121 -6.04 -9.66 8.37
CA SER A 121 -5.96 -10.64 7.28
C SER A 121 -7.02 -11.73 7.44
N ALA A 122 -7.23 -12.25 8.67
CA ALA A 122 -8.22 -13.29 8.96
C ALA A 122 -9.69 -12.89 8.74
N THR A 123 -9.99 -11.61 8.48
CA THR A 123 -11.35 -11.16 8.10
C THR A 123 -11.64 -11.34 6.61
N HIS A 124 -10.62 -11.57 5.79
CA HIS A 124 -10.76 -11.71 4.34
C HIS A 124 -11.20 -13.12 3.94
N PRO A 125 -11.80 -13.29 2.76
CA PRO A 125 -12.04 -14.61 2.18
C PRO A 125 -10.72 -15.38 2.00
N ARG A 126 -10.76 -16.69 2.21
CA ARG A 126 -9.60 -17.57 2.05
C ARG A 126 -9.02 -17.51 0.64
N ALA A 127 -9.88 -17.35 -0.37
CA ALA A 127 -9.43 -17.16 -1.75
C ALA A 127 -8.46 -15.97 -1.89
N LEU A 128 -8.65 -14.90 -1.12
CA LEU A 128 -7.72 -13.76 -1.07
C LEU A 128 -6.49 -14.11 -0.26
N ILE A 129 -6.67 -14.57 0.98
CA ILE A 129 -5.57 -14.84 1.93
C ILE A 129 -4.54 -15.80 1.32
N GLU A 130 -5.00 -16.92 0.77
CA GLU A 130 -4.12 -17.98 0.28
C GLU A 130 -3.38 -17.57 -1.00
N THR A 131 -4.06 -16.87 -1.91
CA THR A 131 -3.45 -16.43 -3.18
C THR A 131 -2.49 -15.25 -2.98
N GLU A 132 -2.83 -14.31 -2.09
CA GLU A 132 -1.95 -13.18 -1.73
C GLU A 132 -0.73 -13.64 -0.93
N ALA A 133 -0.83 -14.70 -0.13
CA ALA A 133 0.33 -15.27 0.56
C ALA A 133 1.41 -15.72 -0.44
N ILE A 134 1.02 -16.29 -1.59
CA ILE A 134 1.94 -16.72 -2.63
C ILE A 134 2.61 -15.51 -3.28
N SER A 135 1.84 -14.52 -3.74
CA SER A 135 2.41 -13.32 -4.38
C SER A 135 3.32 -12.56 -3.40
N ASN A 136 2.88 -12.35 -2.17
CA ASN A 136 3.66 -11.68 -1.12
C ASN A 136 5.00 -12.39 -0.84
N LEU A 137 5.01 -13.73 -0.81
CA LEU A 137 6.23 -14.52 -0.66
C LEU A 137 7.19 -14.33 -1.83
N VAL A 138 6.67 -14.43 -3.07
CA VAL A 138 7.50 -14.26 -4.28
C VAL A 138 8.11 -12.85 -4.33
N ILE A 139 7.31 -11.80 -4.07
CA ILE A 139 7.82 -10.43 -4.05
C ILE A 139 8.85 -10.25 -2.93
N SER A 140 8.63 -10.83 -1.75
CA SER A 140 9.62 -10.82 -0.66
C SER A 140 10.97 -11.41 -1.11
N HIS A 141 10.95 -12.55 -1.82
CA HIS A 141 12.18 -13.14 -2.38
C HIS A 141 12.82 -12.26 -3.45
N LEU A 142 12.02 -11.65 -4.33
CA LEU A 142 12.55 -10.72 -5.34
C LEU A 142 13.29 -9.56 -4.69
N LEU A 143 12.70 -8.93 -3.67
CA LEU A 143 13.32 -7.79 -2.99
C LEU A 143 14.55 -8.19 -2.16
N ALA A 144 14.57 -9.41 -1.58
CA ALA A 144 15.73 -9.93 -0.85
C ALA A 144 16.93 -10.25 -1.77
N ASN A 145 16.65 -10.66 -3.01
CA ASN A 145 17.65 -11.06 -4.00
C ASN A 145 17.99 -9.97 -5.02
N CYS A 146 17.23 -8.87 -5.07
CA CYS A 146 17.57 -7.69 -5.86
C CYS A 146 18.84 -7.04 -5.30
N HIS A 147 19.96 -7.24 -6.01
CA HIS A 147 21.20 -6.56 -5.72
C HIS A 147 21.06 -5.12 -6.20
N CYS A 148 20.75 -4.20 -5.28
CA CYS A 148 20.96 -2.78 -5.56
C CYS A 148 22.46 -2.60 -5.77
N LYS A 149 22.89 -2.24 -6.98
CA LYS A 149 24.24 -1.71 -7.13
C LYS A 149 24.31 -0.45 -6.24
N PRO A 150 25.24 -0.36 -5.28
CA PRO A 150 25.41 0.87 -4.52
C PRO A 150 25.60 2.03 -5.52
N ARG A 151 25.04 3.20 -5.19
CA ARG A 151 25.23 4.41 -5.99
C ARG A 151 26.73 4.57 -6.26
N SER A 152 27.12 4.63 -7.52
CA SER A 152 28.51 4.89 -7.90
C SER A 152 28.94 6.23 -7.31
N GLY A 153 29.72 6.20 -6.22
CA GLY A 153 30.21 7.42 -5.59
C GLY A 153 30.67 7.31 -4.13
N GLU A 154 30.20 6.34 -3.35
CA GLU A 154 30.63 6.21 -1.95
C GLU A 154 31.31 4.86 -1.73
N ALA A 155 32.64 4.88 -1.67
CA ALA A 155 33.43 3.77 -1.16
C ALA A 155 33.09 3.58 0.32
N ILE A 156 32.63 2.38 0.69
CA ILE A 156 32.52 1.96 2.09
C ILE A 156 33.95 1.67 2.58
N PRO A 157 34.50 2.41 3.55
CA PRO A 157 35.79 2.05 4.14
C PRO A 157 35.57 0.92 5.15
N GLY A 158 36.29 -0.19 4.95
CA GLY A 158 36.51 -1.21 5.97
C GLY A 158 35.38 -2.24 6.13
N SER A 159 35.47 -3.32 5.36
CA SER A 159 34.80 -4.58 5.69
C SER A 159 35.81 -5.73 5.69
N ASP A 160 36.81 -5.62 6.57
CA ASP A 160 37.45 -6.80 7.14
C ASP A 160 36.71 -7.07 8.46
N VAL A 161 35.65 -7.90 8.38
CA VAL A 161 35.06 -8.51 9.58
C VAL A 161 35.51 -9.95 9.59
N GLU A 162 36.58 -10.22 10.34
CA GLU A 162 36.90 -11.56 10.80
C GLU A 162 35.70 -12.13 11.57
N ILE A 163 35.29 -13.34 11.20
CA ILE A 163 34.23 -14.08 11.87
C ILE A 163 34.79 -14.56 13.22
N ALA A 164 34.51 -13.81 14.29
CA ALA A 164 34.76 -14.26 15.65
C ALA A 164 33.56 -15.06 16.18
N SER A 165 33.85 -16.30 16.57
CA SER A 165 32.97 -17.29 17.16
C SER A 165 32.39 -16.88 18.52
N SER A 166 31.09 -17.10 18.69
CA SER A 166 30.37 -17.45 19.93
C SER A 166 30.84 -16.81 21.24
N GLN A 167 30.18 -15.74 21.70
CA GLN A 167 30.04 -15.44 23.14
C GLN A 167 28.67 -14.85 23.48
N SER A 168 28.28 -15.14 24.72
CA SER A 168 27.00 -15.02 25.41
C SER A 168 26.38 -13.62 25.43
N PHE A 169 25.04 -13.58 25.37
CA PHE A 169 24.21 -12.41 25.68
C PHE A 169 24.44 -11.96 27.13
N ASP A 170 24.88 -10.72 27.31
CA ASP A 170 24.79 -10.02 28.59
C ASP A 170 23.90 -8.77 28.42
N SER A 171 22.97 -8.63 29.36
CA SER A 171 21.81 -7.74 29.30
C SER A 171 22.04 -6.51 30.17
N ALA A 172 22.84 -5.55 29.71
CA ALA A 172 22.91 -4.21 30.31
C ALA A 172 23.72 -3.21 29.47
N SER A 173 23.10 -2.53 28.51
CA SER A 173 23.51 -1.17 28.10
C SER A 173 22.50 -0.57 27.14
N LEU A 174 21.48 0.11 27.69
CA LEU A 174 20.63 1.03 26.94
C LEU A 174 20.71 2.38 27.65
N ARG A 175 21.76 3.15 27.35
CA ARG A 175 21.76 4.60 27.60
C ARG A 175 22.46 5.36 26.47
N SER A 176 21.72 6.36 25.99
CA SER A 176 22.08 7.49 25.12
C SER A 176 22.75 7.17 23.79
N GLY A 177 21.98 7.29 22.71
CA GLY A 177 22.48 7.41 21.36
C GLY A 177 21.46 8.14 20.50
N SER A 178 21.86 9.29 19.98
CA SER A 178 21.17 10.09 18.97
C SER A 178 20.53 9.21 17.88
N LEU A 179 19.22 9.36 17.64
CA LEU A 179 18.56 8.79 16.46
C LEU A 179 19.03 9.55 15.21
N LEU A 180 20.19 9.16 14.66
CA LEU A 180 20.26 9.08 13.20
C LEU A 180 19.35 7.91 12.82
N ALA A 181 18.28 8.19 12.09
CA ALA A 181 17.43 7.15 11.52
C ALA A 181 18.29 6.30 10.58
N MET A 182 18.84 5.19 11.10
CA MET A 182 19.47 4.17 10.26
C MET A 182 18.36 3.55 9.42
N THR A 183 18.26 3.99 8.16
CA THR A 183 17.35 3.42 7.17
C THR A 183 17.69 1.93 7.03
N THR A 184 16.85 1.07 7.57
CA THR A 184 17.05 -0.38 7.44
C THR A 184 16.63 -0.78 6.03
N PRO A 185 17.51 -1.38 5.20
CA PRO A 185 17.12 -1.79 3.86
C PRO A 185 15.95 -2.77 3.93
N ILE A 186 14.98 -2.64 3.03
CA ILE A 186 13.81 -3.55 3.01
C ILE A 186 14.22 -5.03 2.89
N SER A 187 15.35 -5.34 2.25
CA SER A 187 15.89 -6.70 2.17
C SER A 187 16.33 -7.24 3.54
N ALA A 188 16.86 -6.39 4.42
CA ALA A 188 17.17 -6.75 5.80
C ALA A 188 15.88 -6.92 6.62
N LEU A 189 14.89 -6.05 6.40
CA LEU A 189 13.57 -6.19 7.01
C LEU A 189 12.90 -7.51 6.64
N ILE A 190 12.93 -7.89 5.36
CA ILE A 190 12.38 -9.16 4.86
C ILE A 190 13.10 -10.35 5.49
N ARG A 191 14.43 -10.34 5.53
CA ARG A 191 15.22 -11.44 6.13
C ARG A 191 14.98 -11.61 7.63
N ALA A 192 14.73 -10.50 8.34
CA ALA A 192 14.53 -10.51 9.78
C ALA A 192 13.10 -10.90 10.20
N ARG A 193 12.13 -10.92 9.27
CA ARG A 193 10.72 -11.21 9.61
C ARG A 193 10.44 -12.71 9.56
N PRO A 194 9.66 -13.23 10.53
CA PRO A 194 9.21 -14.63 10.51
C PRO A 194 8.12 -14.90 9.45
N ARG A 195 7.49 -13.85 8.90
CA ARG A 195 6.45 -13.92 7.87
C ARG A 195 6.79 -12.97 6.70
N PRO A 196 6.38 -13.30 5.46
CA PRO A 196 6.51 -12.38 4.32
C PRO A 196 5.83 -11.04 4.58
N ILE A 197 6.32 -9.99 3.93
CA ILE A 197 5.68 -8.66 3.97
C ILE A 197 4.36 -8.72 3.20
N ASP A 198 3.31 -8.13 3.75
CA ASP A 198 2.02 -8.01 3.06
C ASP A 198 2.02 -6.78 2.15
N PHE A 199 2.25 -6.99 0.85
CA PHE A 199 2.24 -5.92 -0.15
C PHE A 199 0.85 -5.66 -0.74
N SER A 200 -0.07 -6.60 -0.56
CA SER A 200 -1.37 -6.67 -1.27
C SER A 200 -2.53 -6.07 -0.48
N ALA A 201 -2.26 -5.38 0.63
CA ALA A 201 -3.28 -4.79 1.49
C ALA A 201 -3.96 -3.53 0.92
N GLY A 202 -3.47 -3.02 -0.21
CA GLY A 202 -4.09 -1.91 -0.95
C GLY A 202 -3.78 -0.51 -0.40
N SER A 203 -2.78 -0.35 0.47
CA SER A 203 -2.45 0.95 1.10
C SER A 203 -0.93 1.18 1.16
N LYS A 204 -0.47 2.36 0.73
CA LYS A 204 0.95 2.72 0.66
C LYS A 204 1.17 4.22 0.82
N GLY A 205 2.21 4.63 1.54
CA GLY A 205 2.70 6.02 1.58
C GLY A 205 3.84 6.23 0.57
N PHE A 206 3.93 7.41 -0.02
CA PHE A 206 5.00 7.80 -0.94
C PHE A 206 5.47 9.22 -0.65
N SER A 207 6.77 9.45 -0.64
CA SER A 207 7.29 10.81 -0.85
C SER A 207 6.95 11.26 -2.27
N ARG A 208 6.84 12.58 -2.48
CA ARG A 208 6.61 13.15 -3.82
C ARG A 208 7.61 12.63 -4.83
N ARG A 209 8.90 12.59 -4.48
CA ARG A 209 9.98 12.07 -5.33
C ARG A 209 9.77 10.60 -5.70
N ALA A 210 9.34 9.78 -4.75
CA ALA A 210 9.01 8.37 -5.01
C ALA A 210 7.82 8.24 -5.97
N ALA A 211 6.76 9.01 -5.76
CA ALA A 211 5.60 9.02 -6.65
C ALA A 211 5.94 9.51 -8.07
N GLU A 212 6.72 10.58 -8.22
CA GLU A 212 7.22 11.06 -9.51
C GLU A 212 8.05 9.99 -10.23
N PHE A 213 8.92 9.30 -9.49
CA PHE A 213 9.71 8.20 -10.03
C PHE A 213 8.82 7.07 -10.54
N LEU A 214 7.77 6.70 -9.79
CA LEU A 214 6.79 5.69 -10.20
C LEU A 214 6.07 6.09 -11.49
N ILE A 215 5.56 7.31 -11.58
CA ILE A 215 4.88 7.79 -12.81
C ILE A 215 5.83 7.76 -14.01
N ALA A 216 7.11 8.04 -13.83
CA ALA A 216 8.10 8.01 -14.91
C ALA A 216 8.51 6.59 -15.35
N HIS A 217 8.44 5.58 -14.46
CA HIS A 217 9.03 4.25 -14.68
C HIS A 217 8.03 3.08 -14.65
N SER A 218 6.80 3.32 -14.24
CA SER A 218 5.70 2.36 -14.22
C SER A 218 4.65 2.79 -15.25
N PRO A 219 4.53 2.10 -16.40
CA PRO A 219 3.47 2.42 -17.34
C PRO A 219 2.11 2.12 -16.71
N PRO A 220 1.07 2.92 -16.98
CA PRO A 220 -0.28 2.61 -16.53
C PRO A 220 -0.83 1.39 -17.29
N GLY A 221 -1.96 0.85 -16.83
CA GLY A 221 -2.63 -0.28 -17.48
C GLY A 221 -2.42 -1.64 -16.83
N ARG A 222 -1.78 -1.68 -15.64
CA ARG A 222 -1.70 -2.88 -14.79
C ARG A 222 -2.25 -2.53 -13.42
N ALA A 223 -3.51 -2.88 -13.17
CA ALA A 223 -4.25 -2.44 -11.98
C ALA A 223 -3.52 -2.81 -10.69
N LEU A 224 -2.89 -3.99 -10.69
CA LEU A 224 -2.26 -4.62 -9.53
C LEU A 224 -0.75 -4.39 -9.50
N GLY A 225 -0.20 -3.61 -10.43
CA GLY A 225 1.22 -3.24 -10.43
C GLY A 225 1.65 -2.49 -9.15
N MET A 226 0.70 -1.83 -8.47
CA MET A 226 0.96 -1.18 -7.19
C MET A 226 1.39 -2.15 -6.08
N ASP A 227 0.94 -3.41 -6.12
CA ASP A 227 1.24 -4.40 -5.08
C ASP A 227 2.63 -5.03 -5.23
N ALA A 228 3.25 -4.94 -6.41
CA ALA A 228 4.56 -5.53 -6.65
C ALA A 228 5.49 -4.60 -7.41
N GLU A 229 5.11 -4.24 -8.65
CA GLU A 229 5.95 -3.45 -9.54
C GLU A 229 6.44 -2.15 -8.91
N TRP A 230 5.55 -1.38 -8.25
CA TRP A 230 5.95 -0.11 -7.63
C TRP A 230 7.02 -0.29 -6.55
N ILE A 231 6.86 -1.29 -5.70
CA ILE A 231 7.82 -1.57 -4.62
C ILE A 231 9.15 -2.06 -5.19
N VAL A 232 9.12 -2.93 -6.20
CA VAL A 232 10.33 -3.41 -6.87
C VAL A 232 11.08 -2.25 -7.54
N LEU A 233 10.38 -1.36 -8.25
CA LEU A 233 10.99 -0.20 -8.89
C LEU A 233 11.62 0.75 -7.86
N LEU A 234 10.90 1.08 -6.78
CA LEU A 234 11.41 1.97 -5.73
C LEU A 234 12.60 1.37 -4.98
N HIS A 235 12.58 0.06 -4.70
CA HIS A 235 13.71 -0.63 -4.09
C HIS A 235 14.92 -0.56 -4.99
N ARG A 236 14.77 -0.89 -6.28
CA ARG A 236 15.86 -0.80 -7.27
C ARG A 236 16.42 0.60 -7.45
N ALA A 237 15.60 1.63 -7.23
CA ALA A 237 16.02 3.03 -7.23
C ALA A 237 16.76 3.47 -5.94
N GLY A 238 16.85 2.59 -4.95
CA GLY A 238 17.47 2.88 -3.65
C GLY A 238 16.62 3.82 -2.78
N SER A 239 15.30 3.76 -2.90
CA SER A 239 14.37 4.53 -2.05
C SER A 239 14.38 3.98 -0.62
N ALA A 240 14.19 4.84 0.38
CA ALA A 240 13.99 4.40 1.76
C ALA A 240 12.58 3.81 1.92
N ILE A 241 12.48 2.48 2.09
CA ILE A 241 11.21 1.77 2.20
C ILE A 241 11.03 1.18 3.59
N ASP A 242 9.94 1.55 4.25
CA ASP A 242 9.51 1.04 5.55
C ASP A 242 8.23 0.21 5.44
N TYR A 243 7.90 -0.52 6.52
CA TYR A 243 6.69 -1.34 6.60
C TYR A 243 6.04 -1.28 7.98
N VAL A 244 4.71 -1.21 7.98
CA VAL A 244 3.87 -1.28 9.19
C VAL A 244 2.70 -2.25 8.96
N GLU A 245 2.28 -2.94 10.01
CA GLU A 245 1.05 -3.76 10.00
C GLU A 245 -0.05 -3.01 10.76
N VAL A 246 -1.26 -3.03 10.20
CA VAL A 246 -2.43 -2.34 10.77
C VAL A 246 -3.65 -3.25 10.79
N ASP A 247 -4.55 -3.02 11.75
CA ASP A 247 -5.79 -3.77 11.86
C ASP A 247 -6.95 -3.18 11.04
N GLY A 248 -6.86 -1.90 10.66
CA GLY A 248 -7.93 -1.18 9.98
C GLY A 248 -8.03 -1.40 8.48
N LEU A 249 -7.16 -2.24 7.93
CA LEU A 249 -7.30 -2.80 6.58
C LEU A 249 -8.00 -4.16 6.61
N ASP A 250 -8.95 -4.35 7.54
CA ASP A 250 -9.86 -5.50 7.57
C ASP A 250 -10.85 -5.45 6.39
N TRP A 251 -11.51 -6.57 6.11
CA TRP A 251 -12.21 -6.76 4.84
C TRP A 251 -13.49 -5.91 4.73
N GLU A 252 -13.43 -4.93 3.85
CA GLU A 252 -14.40 -3.86 3.61
C GLU A 252 -15.58 -4.27 2.73
N SER A 253 -15.45 -5.36 1.95
CA SER A 253 -16.50 -5.71 0.97
C SER A 253 -17.85 -6.05 1.62
N ALA A 254 -17.85 -6.45 2.89
CA ALA A 254 -19.07 -6.67 3.66
C ALA A 254 -19.81 -5.36 4.00
N ASP A 255 -19.17 -4.20 3.84
CA ASP A 255 -19.76 -2.89 4.11
C ASP A 255 -20.54 -2.32 2.90
N GLN A 256 -20.50 -2.98 1.75
CA GLN A 256 -21.14 -2.48 0.53
C GLN A 256 -22.63 -2.25 0.76
N PHE A 257 -23.12 -1.09 0.33
CA PHE A 257 -24.49 -0.61 0.53
C PHE A 257 -24.94 -0.42 1.99
N ALA A 258 -24.01 -0.52 2.95
CA ALA A 258 -24.29 -0.28 4.37
C ALA A 258 -23.96 1.16 4.80
N GLU A 259 -24.71 1.67 5.77
CA GLU A 259 -24.46 3.00 6.36
C GLU A 259 -23.31 3.03 7.39
N GLN A 260 -22.81 1.85 7.78
CA GLN A 260 -21.74 1.66 8.74
C GLN A 260 -20.91 0.41 8.39
N ALA A 261 -19.69 0.35 8.90
CA ALA A 261 -18.83 -0.82 8.81
C ALA A 261 -19.55 -2.09 9.33
N ALA A 262 -19.43 -3.19 8.58
CA ALA A 262 -19.96 -4.48 8.96
C ALA A 262 -19.28 -5.01 10.23
N ASP A 263 -20.08 -5.63 11.11
CA ASP A 263 -19.57 -6.34 12.27
C ASP A 263 -18.82 -7.63 11.88
N ALA A 264 -18.16 -8.24 12.86
CA ALA A 264 -17.36 -9.43 12.62
C ALA A 264 -18.18 -10.62 12.07
N ASP A 265 -19.46 -10.73 12.42
CA ASP A 265 -20.31 -11.84 12.00
C ASP A 265 -20.76 -11.67 10.54
N ALA A 266 -21.11 -10.45 10.16
CA ALA A 266 -21.42 -10.07 8.79
C ALA A 266 -20.20 -10.24 7.87
N GLN A 267 -19.00 -9.81 8.32
CA GLN A 267 -17.76 -10.06 7.59
C GLN A 267 -17.50 -11.55 7.36
N ARG A 268 -17.64 -12.38 8.40
CA ARG A 268 -17.43 -13.84 8.28
C ARG A 268 -18.40 -14.46 7.29
N ARG A 269 -19.70 -14.18 7.39
CA ARG A 269 -20.72 -14.70 6.45
C ARG A 269 -20.46 -14.27 5.01
N ALA A 270 -20.10 -13.00 4.80
CA ALA A 270 -19.78 -12.51 3.47
C ALA A 270 -18.51 -13.18 2.91
N ALA A 271 -17.51 -13.47 3.75
CA ALA A 271 -16.26 -14.11 3.34
C ALA A 271 -16.50 -15.59 2.98
N GLU A 272 -17.28 -16.31 3.79
CA GLU A 272 -17.73 -17.67 3.51
C GLU A 272 -18.54 -17.73 2.20
N GLY A 273 -19.45 -16.78 1.99
CA GLY A 273 -20.21 -16.66 0.74
C GLY A 273 -19.34 -16.38 -0.48
N TYR A 274 -18.29 -15.57 -0.32
CA TYR A 274 -17.31 -15.30 -1.37
C TYR A 274 -16.51 -16.58 -1.72
N ASP A 275 -16.04 -17.30 -0.70
CA ASP A 275 -15.24 -18.52 -0.87
C ASP A 275 -16.05 -19.69 -1.44
N ALA A 276 -17.37 -19.70 -1.27
CA ALA A 276 -18.24 -20.73 -1.83
C ALA A 276 -18.33 -20.71 -3.36
N ASP A 277 -18.00 -19.59 -4.02
CA ASP A 277 -17.99 -19.49 -5.50
C ASP A 277 -16.58 -19.82 -6.07
N PRO A 278 -16.40 -20.94 -6.79
CA PRO A 278 -15.11 -21.29 -7.39
C PRO A 278 -14.60 -20.27 -8.42
N LYS A 279 -15.48 -19.43 -9.01
CA LYS A 279 -15.05 -18.37 -9.92
C LYS A 279 -14.24 -17.30 -9.19
N HIS A 280 -14.54 -17.04 -7.92
CA HIS A 280 -13.74 -16.12 -7.12
C HIS A 280 -12.33 -16.66 -6.89
N TRP A 281 -12.18 -17.94 -6.55
CA TRP A 281 -10.87 -18.59 -6.45
C TRP A 281 -10.08 -18.50 -7.74
N ALA A 282 -10.68 -18.87 -8.88
CA ALA A 282 -10.04 -18.78 -10.19
C ALA A 282 -9.57 -17.35 -10.50
N ARG A 283 -10.43 -16.35 -10.21
CA ARG A 283 -10.07 -14.93 -10.38
C ARG A 283 -8.91 -14.52 -9.47
N ARG A 284 -8.91 -14.96 -8.21
CA ARG A 284 -7.85 -14.61 -7.24
C ARG A 284 -6.51 -15.25 -7.58
N VAL A 285 -6.50 -16.46 -8.13
CA VAL A 285 -5.27 -17.06 -8.69
C VAL A 285 -4.73 -16.24 -9.86
N ALA A 286 -5.60 -15.81 -10.79
CA ALA A 286 -5.19 -14.94 -11.90
C ALA A 286 -4.63 -13.59 -11.41
N VAL A 287 -5.25 -12.99 -10.40
CA VAL A 287 -4.79 -11.77 -9.73
C VAL A 287 -3.40 -11.97 -9.11
N ALA A 288 -3.17 -13.05 -8.37
CA ALA A 288 -1.85 -13.34 -7.78
C ALA A 288 -0.77 -13.53 -8.87
N MET A 289 -1.12 -14.18 -9.99
CA MET A 289 -0.21 -14.33 -11.12
C MET A 289 0.13 -12.97 -11.77
N GLU A 290 -0.86 -12.08 -11.94
CA GLU A 290 -0.62 -10.71 -12.44
C GLU A 290 0.36 -9.95 -11.53
N ILE A 291 0.17 -10.01 -10.21
CA ILE A 291 1.06 -9.37 -9.23
C ILE A 291 2.48 -9.92 -9.34
N VAL A 292 2.63 -11.25 -9.40
CA VAL A 292 3.95 -11.90 -9.53
C VAL A 292 4.63 -11.49 -10.83
N GLN A 293 3.92 -11.53 -11.97
CA GLN A 293 4.48 -11.16 -13.26
C GLN A 293 4.87 -9.68 -13.29
N ALA A 294 4.06 -8.79 -12.71
CA ALA A 294 4.39 -7.38 -12.61
C ALA A 294 5.69 -7.16 -11.80
N GLY A 295 5.86 -7.87 -10.69
CA GLY A 295 7.10 -7.82 -9.90
C GLY A 295 8.33 -8.34 -10.65
N LEU A 296 8.20 -9.45 -11.38
CA LEU A 296 9.27 -10.02 -12.19
C LEU A 296 9.69 -9.10 -13.34
N ASP A 297 8.71 -8.56 -14.08
CA ASP A 297 8.95 -7.60 -15.16
C ASP A 297 9.65 -6.34 -14.62
N ALA A 298 9.18 -5.84 -13.47
CA ALA A 298 9.76 -4.69 -12.80
C ALA A 298 11.20 -4.95 -12.35
N ALA A 299 11.55 -6.18 -11.94
CA ALA A 299 12.90 -6.53 -11.54
C ALA A 299 13.89 -6.49 -12.71
N GLN A 300 13.41 -6.81 -13.92
CA GLN A 300 14.22 -6.86 -15.14
C GLN A 300 14.21 -5.54 -15.94
N ARG A 301 13.31 -4.61 -15.60
CA ARG A 301 13.13 -3.35 -16.35
C ARG A 301 14.40 -2.48 -16.34
N THR A 302 14.81 -1.98 -17.49
CA THR A 302 15.88 -0.96 -17.55
C THR A 302 15.37 0.36 -16.97
N LEU A 303 16.02 0.87 -15.94
CA LEU A 303 15.73 2.17 -15.35
C LEU A 303 16.62 3.21 -16.04
N LYS A 304 16.03 4.28 -16.55
CA LYS A 304 16.79 5.40 -17.10
C LYS A 304 17.09 6.35 -15.94
N THR A 305 18.37 6.49 -15.61
CA THR A 305 18.87 7.51 -14.67
C THR A 305 18.76 8.90 -15.28
#